data_AF-A0A2D3RB38-F1
#
_entry.id   AF-A0A2D3RB38-F1
#
_cell.length_a   1.000
_cell.length_b   1.000
_cell.length_c   1.000
_cell.angle_alpha   90.00
_cell.angle_beta   90.00
_cell.angle_gamma   90.00
#
_symmetry.space_group_name_H-M   'P 1'
#
loop_
_entity.id
_entity.type
_entity.pdbx_description
1 polymer ?
#
loop_
_entity_poly.entity_id
_entity_poly.type
_entity_poly.pdbx_seq_one_letter_code
_entity_poly.pdbx_strand_id
1 'polypeptide(L)'
;MNRAFKVTAIGPLGQFTVRGQTAKALLRLSDAGKKGVTAQEVSSWAYRFSAYCFDLRHKYGLTILTHKEPHEGGWHGRHELTTPVTILDVKQPKKAA
;
A
#
# COMPACT_ATOMS: atom_id res chain seq x y z
N MET A 1 -5.34 -24.19 -4.22
CA MET A 1 -4.67 -22.96 -4.71
C MET A 1 -5.24 -21.75 -3.98
N ASN A 2 -4.42 -21.06 -3.19
CA ASN A 2 -4.86 -20.00 -2.27
C ASN A 2 -5.30 -18.74 -3.07
N ARG A 3 -6.56 -18.29 -2.92
CA ARG A 3 -7.06 -17.07 -3.58
C ARG A 3 -6.55 -15.84 -2.83
N ALA A 4 -5.31 -15.43 -3.08
CA ALA A 4 -4.73 -14.25 -2.45
C ALA A 4 -5.41 -12.95 -2.93
N PHE A 5 -5.52 -11.96 -2.03
CA PHE A 5 -5.94 -10.60 -2.36
C PHE A 5 -5.05 -10.03 -3.47
N LYS A 6 -5.63 -9.44 -4.51
CA LYS A 6 -4.93 -8.97 -5.72
C LYS A 6 -5.45 -7.58 -6.10
N VAL A 7 -4.55 -6.69 -6.50
CA VAL A 7 -4.89 -5.40 -7.10
C VAL A 7 -4.16 -5.27 -8.43
N THR A 8 -4.89 -4.89 -9.47
CA THR A 8 -4.35 -4.50 -10.78
C THR A 8 -4.47 -2.99 -10.91
N ALA A 9 -3.40 -2.32 -11.34
CA ALA A 9 -3.35 -0.87 -11.42
C ALA A 9 -2.46 -0.40 -12.59
N ILE A 10 -2.59 0.87 -12.97
CA ILE A 10 -1.68 1.57 -13.89
C ILE A 10 -0.86 2.55 -13.06
N GLY A 11 0.46 2.51 -13.23
CA GLY A 11 1.41 3.43 -12.64
C GLY A 11 2.41 3.97 -13.67
N PRO A 12 3.55 4.52 -13.23
CA PRO A 12 4.48 5.23 -14.11
C PRO A 12 5.21 4.30 -15.09
N LEU A 13 5.30 3.01 -14.76
CA LEU A 13 5.89 1.97 -15.63
C LEU A 13 4.84 1.19 -16.43
N GLY A 14 3.59 1.65 -16.46
CA GLY A 14 2.48 0.98 -17.11
C GLY A 14 1.62 0.13 -16.17
N GLN A 15 0.91 -0.85 -16.73
CA GLN A 15 0.00 -1.71 -15.97
C GLN A 15 0.76 -2.76 -15.17
N PHE A 16 0.39 -2.96 -13.90
CA PHE A 16 1.00 -3.95 -13.03
C PHE A 16 -0.01 -4.63 -12.10
N THR A 17 0.43 -5.70 -11.45
CA THR A 17 -0.34 -6.48 -10.49
C THR A 17 0.46 -6.69 -9.22
N VAL A 18 -0.18 -6.46 -8.08
CA VAL A 18 0.33 -6.78 -6.74
C VAL A 18 -0.59 -7.80 -6.06
N ARG A 19 -0.04 -8.55 -5.09
CA ARG A 19 -0.77 -9.57 -4.33
C ARG A 19 -0.53 -9.45 -2.83
N GLY A 20 -1.40 -10.07 -2.03
CA GLY A 20 -1.25 -10.19 -0.58
C GLY A 20 -1.26 -8.85 0.14
N GLN A 21 -0.34 -8.68 1.10
CA GLN A 21 -0.27 -7.48 1.91
C GLN A 21 0.22 -6.25 1.13
N THR A 22 1.10 -6.44 0.13
CA THR A 22 1.53 -5.36 -0.77
C THR A 22 0.35 -4.81 -1.58
N ALA A 23 -0.60 -5.67 -1.97
CA ALA A 23 -1.82 -5.24 -2.64
C ALA A 23 -2.75 -4.44 -1.72
N LYS A 24 -2.91 -4.84 -0.46
CA LYS A 24 -3.67 -4.06 0.53
C LYS A 24 -3.01 -2.72 0.83
N ALA A 25 -1.67 -2.70 0.91
CA ALA A 25 -0.91 -1.47 1.10
C ALA A 25 -1.12 -0.49 -0.06
N LEU A 26 -1.04 -0.96 -1.32
CA LEU A 26 -1.31 -0.13 -2.50
C LEU A 26 -2.70 0.48 -2.44
N LEU A 27 -3.73 -0.35 -2.20
CA LEU A 27 -5.11 0.12 -2.13
C LEU A 27 -5.27 1.20 -1.05
N ARG A 28 -4.74 0.94 0.16
CA ARG A 28 -4.88 1.87 1.28
C ARG A 28 -4.13 3.19 1.05
N LEU A 29 -2.95 3.14 0.44
CA LEU A 29 -2.20 4.34 0.05
C LEU A 29 -2.93 5.14 -1.03
N SER A 30 -3.49 4.45 -2.03
CA SER A 30 -4.28 5.06 -3.10
C SER A 30 -5.52 5.77 -2.55
N ASP A 31 -6.24 5.12 -1.63
CA ASP A 31 -7.43 5.68 -0.99
C ASP A 31 -7.09 6.89 -0.10
N ALA A 32 -5.94 6.86 0.58
CA ALA A 32 -5.51 7.95 1.45
C ALA A 32 -4.97 9.16 0.68
N GLY A 33 -4.41 8.93 -0.52
CA GLY A 33 -3.78 9.95 -1.35
C GLY A 33 -2.74 10.75 -0.55
N LYS A 34 -2.86 12.08 -0.63
CA LYS A 34 -1.96 13.04 0.04
C LYS A 34 -1.94 12.94 1.56
N LYS A 35 -3.00 12.41 2.19
CA LYS A 35 -3.03 12.22 3.65
C LYS A 35 -2.02 11.16 4.10
N GLY A 36 -1.68 10.23 3.21
CA GLY A 36 -0.81 9.11 3.53
C GLY A 36 -1.34 8.21 4.64
N VAL A 37 -0.53 7.22 5.01
CA VAL A 37 -0.89 6.16 5.95
C VAL A 37 0.29 5.85 6.86
N THR A 38 0.02 5.68 8.15
CA THR A 38 0.99 5.18 9.13
C THR A 38 0.83 3.68 9.32
N ALA A 39 1.90 3.00 9.76
CA ALA A 39 1.82 1.58 10.10
C ALA A 39 0.81 1.30 11.25
N GLN A 40 0.62 2.27 12.16
CA GLN A 40 -0.32 2.16 13.27
C GLN A 40 -1.79 2.07 12.78
N GLU A 41 -2.17 2.89 11.79
CA GLU A 41 -3.53 2.91 11.20
C GLU A 41 -3.91 1.59 10.48
N VAL A 42 -2.91 0.79 10.09
CA VAL A 42 -3.10 -0.50 9.39
C VAL A 42 -2.56 -1.69 10.18
N SER A 43 -2.30 -1.50 11.48
CA SER A 43 -1.64 -2.47 12.36
C SER A 43 -2.35 -3.83 12.45
N SER A 44 -3.67 -3.88 12.24
CA SER A 44 -4.45 -5.12 12.26
C SER A 44 -4.05 -6.13 11.17
N TRP A 45 -3.32 -5.69 10.13
CA TRP A 45 -2.85 -6.58 9.06
C TRP A 45 -1.46 -6.26 8.50
N ALA A 46 -0.86 -5.12 8.85
CA ALA A 46 0.36 -4.62 8.21
C ALA A 46 1.55 -4.39 9.17
N TYR A 47 1.96 -5.41 9.92
CA TYR A 47 3.15 -5.33 10.79
C TYR A 47 4.45 -4.94 10.06
N ARG A 48 4.49 -5.07 8.72
CA ARG A 48 5.63 -4.71 7.87
C ARG A 48 5.26 -3.66 6.81
N PHE A 49 4.38 -2.71 7.15
CA PHE A 49 3.85 -1.72 6.19
C PHE A 49 4.94 -0.99 5.39
N SER A 50 6.01 -0.54 6.04
CA SER A 50 7.12 0.14 5.36
C SER A 50 7.86 -0.76 4.37
N ALA A 51 7.93 -2.08 4.61
CA ALA A 51 8.49 -3.04 3.65
C ALA A 51 7.59 -3.22 2.42
N TYR A 52 6.26 -3.16 2.58
CA TYR A 52 5.35 -3.16 1.44
C TYR A 52 5.47 -1.88 0.61
N CYS A 53 5.66 -0.72 1.27
CA CYS A 53 5.96 0.53 0.57
C CYS A 53 7.30 0.46 -0.17
N PHE A 54 8.32 -0.17 0.41
CA PHE A 54 9.61 -0.43 -0.25
C PHE A 54 9.41 -1.27 -1.53
N ASP A 55 8.68 -2.37 -1.46
CA ASP A 55 8.35 -3.18 -2.64
C ASP A 55 7.64 -2.36 -3.72
N LEU A 56 6.67 -1.52 -3.34
CA LEU A 56 5.94 -0.65 -4.26
C LEU A 56 6.85 0.35 -4.99
N ARG A 57 7.83 0.93 -4.27
CA ARG A 57 8.83 1.83 -4.86
C ARG A 57 9.72 1.09 -5.85
N HIS A 58 10.35 0.01 -5.41
CA HIS A 58 11.44 -0.62 -6.16
C HIS A 58 10.98 -1.55 -7.28
N LYS A 59 9.80 -2.18 -7.15
CA LYS A 59 9.29 -3.13 -8.15
C LYS A 59 8.34 -2.51 -9.16
N TYR A 60 7.69 -1.40 -8.81
CA TYR A 60 6.63 -0.78 -9.63
C TYR A 60 6.84 0.71 -9.91
N GLY A 61 7.96 1.28 -9.44
CA GLY A 61 8.35 2.66 -9.73
C GLY A 61 7.49 3.71 -9.00
N LEU A 62 6.69 3.33 -7.99
CA LEU A 62 5.84 4.27 -7.30
C LEU A 62 6.66 5.20 -6.39
N THR A 63 6.44 6.50 -6.49
CA THR A 63 6.99 7.45 -5.52
C THR A 63 6.07 7.47 -4.30
N ILE A 64 6.63 7.03 -3.16
CA ILE A 64 5.96 7.08 -1.87
C ILE A 64 6.87 7.86 -0.91
N LEU A 65 6.48 9.07 -0.53
CA LEU A 65 7.21 9.86 0.46
C LEU A 65 6.99 9.29 1.86
N THR A 66 7.94 9.50 2.75
CA THR A 66 7.79 9.14 4.17
C THR A 66 8.04 10.39 5.00
N HIS A 67 6.97 10.89 5.63
CA HIS A 67 7.04 12.01 6.55
C HIS A 67 7.18 11.48 7.98
N LYS A 68 7.87 12.24 8.84
CA LYS A 68 7.88 11.97 10.28
C LYS A 68 6.65 12.59 10.91
N GLU A 69 5.80 11.78 11.50
CA GLU A 69 4.65 12.24 12.28
C GLU A 69 4.94 12.05 13.77
N PRO A 70 4.92 13.10 14.58
CA PRO A 70 5.16 12.98 16.02
C PRO A 70 4.19 12.01 16.71
N HIS A 71 4.69 11.24 17.66
CA HIS A 71 3.90 10.37 18.55
C HIS A 71 4.53 10.35 19.94
N GLU A 72 3.77 10.01 20.98
CA GLU A 72 4.32 9.76 22.31
C GLU A 72 5.45 8.72 22.24
N GLY A 73 6.64 9.08 22.72
CA GLY A 73 7.82 8.22 22.66
C GLY A 73 8.56 8.16 21.32
N GLY A 74 8.24 9.01 20.34
CA GLY A 74 9.01 9.11 19.10
C GLY A 74 8.27 9.70 17.90
N TRP A 75 8.31 8.99 16.77
CA TRP A 75 7.61 9.37 15.55
C TRP A 75 7.18 8.14 14.76
N HIS A 76 6.06 8.25 14.04
CA HIS A 76 5.62 7.28 13.05
C HIS A 76 6.01 7.73 11.65
N GLY A 77 6.34 6.76 10.78
CA GLY A 77 6.46 7.02 9.35
C GLY A 77 5.08 7.15 8.72
N ARG A 78 4.73 8.34 8.22
CA ARG A 78 3.53 8.56 7.41
C ARG A 78 3.89 8.46 5.93
N HIS A 79 3.38 7.43 5.28
CA HIS A 79 3.70 7.12 3.89
C HIS A 79 2.65 7.71 2.95
N GLU A 80 3.06 8.63 2.07
CA GLU A 80 2.20 9.32 1.11
C GLU A 80 2.51 8.82 -0.30
N LEU A 81 1.51 8.31 -1.01
CA LEU A 81 1.64 7.97 -2.44
C LEU A 81 1.49 9.24 -3.27
N THR A 82 2.59 9.71 -3.85
CA THR A 82 2.61 10.94 -4.67
C THR A 82 2.55 10.66 -6.15
N THR A 83 2.95 9.47 -6.58
CA THR A 83 2.75 9.03 -7.96
C THR A 83 1.27 8.74 -8.21
N PRO A 84 0.64 9.31 -9.25
CA PRO A 84 -0.70 8.94 -9.66
C PRO A 84 -0.78 7.44 -9.98
N VAL A 85 -1.75 6.76 -9.38
CA VAL A 85 -2.06 5.35 -9.65
C VAL A 85 -3.54 5.23 -9.94
N THR A 86 -3.89 4.54 -11.02
CA THR A 86 -5.28 4.20 -11.34
C THR A 86 -5.53 2.74 -10.99
N ILE A 87 -6.39 2.48 -10.01
CA ILE A 87 -6.82 1.13 -9.67
C ILE A 87 -7.81 0.63 -10.73
N LEU A 88 -7.50 -0.50 -11.36
CA LEU A 88 -8.34 -1.09 -12.41
C LEU A 88 -9.23 -2.22 -11.89
N ASP A 89 -8.70 -3.07 -11.01
CA ASP A 89 -9.40 -4.24 -10.49
C ASP A 89 -8.89 -4.63 -9.10
N VAL A 90 -9.80 -5.08 -8.24
CA VAL A 90 -9.51 -5.56 -6.88
C VAL A 90 -10.18 -6.91 -6.69
N LYS A 91 -9.38 -7.98 -6.59
CA LYS A 91 -9.90 -9.33 -6.31
C LYS A 91 -9.59 -9.72 -4.87
N GLN A 92 -10.63 -9.98 -4.10
CA GLN A 92 -10.51 -10.43 -2.72
C GLN A 92 -10.67 -11.95 -2.63
N PRO A 93 -10.04 -12.62 -1.63
CA PRO A 93 -10.40 -13.98 -1.30
C PRO A 93 -11.90 -14.03 -0.96
N LYS A 94 -12.62 -15.07 -1.40
CA LYS A 94 -13.95 -15.34 -0.82
C LYS A 94 -13.74 -15.61 0.67
N LYS A 95 -14.44 -14.89 1.54
CA LYS A 95 -14.58 -15.32 2.94
C LYS A 95 -15.14 -16.74 2.92
N ALA A 96 -14.49 -17.66 3.63
CA ALA A 96 -15.14 -18.93 3.95
C ALA A 96 -16.39 -18.59 4.78
N ALA A 97 -17.52 -19.17 4.39
CA ALA A 97 -18.79 -19.05 5.10
C ALA A 97 -18.68 -19.67 6.49
#